data_AF-A0A344UWA6-F1
#
_entry.id   AF-A0A344UWA6-F1
#
_cell.length_a   1.000
_cell.length_b   1.000
_cell.length_c   1.000
_cell.angle_alpha   90.00
_cell.angle_beta   90.00
_cell.angle_gamma   90.00
#
_symmetry.space_group_name_H-M   'P 1'
#
loop_
_entity.id
_entity.type
_entity.pdbx_description
1 polymer ?
#
loop_
_entity_poly.entity_id
_entity_poly.type
_entity_poly.pdbx_seq_one_letter_code
_entity_poly.pdbx_strand_id
1 'polypeptide(L)'
;MALVISAAGCGNQDADASDTPSPAPSTSSVLVPTPTPAPKVSRTSATATDTTPTAEDTSTPTPAEPETGQTGLPDGFSHQWELHGLSLIIRDNGTAESASRTYDMDGCGGDECLTVMEFAVTTMSDSSVKLTVTRTYRAPWDKTDSEDGGLRPGTTTYPSKDSTVAVGDYYTLTEQADGNALTTLYASSGAEKPTKKFNGLGTPWICTSQTHDPSKCGA
;
A
#
# COMPACT_ATOMS: atom_id res chain seq x y z
N MET A 1 -59.38 -11.38 -19.28
CA MET A 1 -59.71 -11.16 -17.86
C MET A 1 -58.56 -10.42 -17.23
N ALA A 2 -58.81 -9.20 -16.76
CA ALA A 2 -57.87 -8.34 -16.06
C ALA A 2 -58.09 -8.48 -14.55
N LEU A 3 -57.01 -8.44 -13.75
CA LEU A 3 -57.03 -8.11 -12.32
C LEU A 3 -55.65 -7.50 -11.99
N VAL A 4 -55.53 -6.17 -11.99
CA VAL A 4 -55.63 -5.22 -10.86
C VAL A 4 -54.39 -5.22 -9.95
N ILE A 5 -53.74 -4.06 -9.96
CA ILE A 5 -52.60 -3.57 -9.17
C ILE A 5 -53.03 -3.33 -7.72
N SER A 6 -52.13 -3.52 -6.75
CA SER A 6 -52.12 -2.73 -5.50
C SER A 6 -50.69 -2.49 -5.05
N ALA A 7 -50.35 -1.21 -4.97
CA ALA A 7 -49.14 -0.63 -4.41
C ALA A 7 -49.43 -0.10 -2.99
N ALA A 8 -48.35 0.33 -2.32
CA ALA A 8 -48.23 1.03 -1.03
C ALA A 8 -47.92 0.11 0.18
N GLY A 9 -46.96 0.44 1.05
CA GLY A 9 -46.29 1.72 1.24
C GLY A 9 -44.94 1.64 1.93
N CYS A 10 -44.15 2.68 1.66
CA CYS A 10 -42.95 3.06 2.39
C CYS A 10 -43.34 3.51 3.80
N GLY A 11 -42.77 2.88 4.82
CA GLY A 11 -42.75 3.43 6.16
C GLY A 11 -41.52 4.32 6.33
N ASN A 12 -41.74 5.64 6.37
CA ASN A 12 -40.79 6.58 6.96
C ASN A 12 -40.77 6.33 8.47
N GLN A 13 -39.61 6.05 9.05
CA GLN A 13 -39.37 6.25 10.48
C GLN A 13 -38.60 7.55 10.63
N ASP A 14 -39.30 8.54 11.19
CA ASP A 14 -38.76 9.81 11.62
C ASP A 14 -37.72 9.59 12.71
N ALA A 15 -36.51 10.14 12.49
CA ALA A 15 -35.45 10.18 13.48
C ALA A 15 -35.77 11.31 14.48
N ASP A 16 -36.06 10.92 15.72
CA ASP A 16 -36.13 11.83 16.86
C ASP A 16 -34.70 12.26 17.24
N ALA A 17 -34.43 13.54 17.01
CA ALA A 17 -33.22 14.22 17.45
C ALA A 17 -33.40 14.62 18.92
N SER A 18 -32.70 13.91 19.81
CA SER A 18 -32.57 14.32 21.21
C SER A 18 -31.14 14.77 21.50
N ASP A 19 -31.03 16.07 21.75
CA ASP A 19 -29.86 16.83 22.20
C ASP A 19 -28.99 16.11 23.23
N THR A 20 -27.70 15.95 22.92
CA THR A 20 -26.69 15.62 23.93
C THR A 20 -25.65 16.76 23.99
N PRO A 21 -25.47 17.45 25.14
CA PRO A 21 -24.52 18.55 25.23
C PRO A 21 -23.06 18.06 25.16
N SER A 22 -22.27 18.79 24.37
CA SER A 22 -20.83 18.58 24.18
C SER A 22 -20.04 18.92 25.45
N PRO A 23 -19.19 18.01 25.99
CA PRO A 23 -18.23 18.39 27.02
C PRO A 23 -17.10 19.24 26.40
N ALA A 24 -16.70 20.28 27.12
CA ALA A 24 -15.60 21.17 26.74
C ALA A 24 -14.25 20.43 26.71
N PRO A 25 -13.33 20.79 25.79
CA PRO A 25 -12.01 20.15 25.74
C PRO A 25 -11.19 20.53 26.98
N SER A 26 -10.77 19.52 27.74
CA SER A 26 -9.76 19.67 28.79
C SER A 26 -8.39 19.84 28.14
N THR A 27 -7.77 21.00 28.35
CA THR A 27 -6.38 21.26 27.97
C THR A 27 -5.46 20.51 28.92
N SER A 28 -5.01 19.31 28.51
CA SER A 28 -3.89 18.63 29.15
C SER A 28 -2.58 19.28 28.67
N SER A 29 -1.91 19.99 29.57
CA SER A 29 -0.55 20.49 29.36
C SER A 29 0.42 19.31 29.32
N VAL A 30 0.78 18.88 28.12
CA VAL A 30 1.89 17.93 27.91
C VAL A 30 3.19 18.68 28.16
N LEU A 31 3.86 18.36 29.27
CA LEU A 31 5.25 18.76 29.52
C LEU A 31 6.13 18.19 28.40
N VAL A 32 6.63 19.06 27.54
CA VAL A 32 7.66 18.73 26.55
C VAL A 32 8.96 18.50 27.30
N PRO A 33 9.57 17.30 27.28
CA PRO A 33 10.87 17.10 27.88
C PRO A 33 11.95 17.83 27.07
N THR A 34 12.77 18.61 27.77
CA THR A 34 13.95 19.27 27.21
C THR A 34 14.93 18.22 26.66
N PRO A 35 15.37 18.32 25.39
CA PRO A 35 16.33 17.36 24.84
C PRO A 35 17.69 17.48 25.53
N THR A 36 18.21 16.34 25.98
CA THR A 36 19.58 16.22 26.50
C THR A 36 20.57 16.40 25.33
N PRO A 37 21.58 17.28 25.44
CA PRO A 37 22.59 17.43 24.40
C PRO A 37 23.45 16.16 24.30
N ALA A 38 23.70 15.71 23.06
CA ALA A 38 24.55 14.56 22.77
C ALA A 38 26.01 14.83 23.20
N PRO A 39 26.74 13.79 23.67
CA PRO A 39 28.14 13.92 24.03
C PRO A 39 29.00 14.28 22.82
N LYS A 40 29.90 15.27 22.99
CA LYS A 40 30.92 15.62 22.00
C LYS A 40 31.89 14.45 21.83
N VAL A 41 31.92 13.87 20.65
CA VAL A 41 32.93 12.88 20.26
C VAL A 41 34.22 13.64 19.92
N SER A 42 35.22 13.55 20.79
CA SER A 42 36.58 13.97 20.47
C SER A 42 37.19 13.01 19.45
N ARG A 43 37.61 13.54 18.29
CA ARG A 43 38.44 12.80 17.33
C ARG A 43 39.82 12.58 17.95
N THR A 44 40.13 11.35 18.30
CA THR A 44 41.51 10.90 18.51
C THR A 44 42.07 10.51 17.15
N SER A 45 43.04 11.28 16.67
CA SER A 45 43.83 10.93 15.48
C SER A 45 44.66 9.68 15.76
N ALA A 46 44.43 8.62 14.99
CA ALA A 46 45.30 7.45 14.98
C ALA A 46 46.44 7.66 13.97
N THR A 47 47.66 7.47 14.46
CA THR A 47 48.92 7.52 13.72
C THR A 47 48.96 6.42 12.67
N ALA A 48 49.19 6.79 11.41
CA ALA A 48 49.44 5.85 10.33
C ALA A 48 50.72 5.07 10.62
N THR A 49 50.62 3.74 10.68
CA THR A 49 51.80 2.86 10.74
C THR A 49 52.08 2.42 9.31
N ASP A 50 53.24 2.83 8.82
CA ASP A 50 53.79 2.48 7.52
C ASP A 50 54.04 0.97 7.48
N THR A 51 53.31 0.26 6.61
CA THR A 51 53.52 -1.17 6.39
C THR A 51 53.81 -1.38 4.91
N THR A 52 55.08 -1.68 4.63
CA THR A 52 55.59 -2.06 3.30
C THR A 52 54.84 -3.29 2.77
N PRO A 53 54.29 -3.26 1.53
CA PRO A 53 53.71 -4.45 0.94
C PRO A 53 54.82 -5.36 0.37
N THR A 54 54.89 -6.57 0.89
CA THR A 54 55.55 -7.71 0.25
C THR A 54 54.75 -8.06 -1.01
N ALA A 55 55.42 -8.08 -2.16
CA ALA A 55 54.87 -8.60 -3.39
C ALA A 55 54.81 -10.13 -3.30
N GLU A 56 53.62 -10.73 -3.35
CA GLU A 56 53.48 -12.13 -3.73
C GLU A 56 52.08 -12.44 -4.30
N ASP A 57 52.14 -13.15 -5.41
CA ASP A 57 51.15 -13.97 -6.10
C ASP A 57 49.88 -13.35 -6.70
N THR A 58 49.99 -13.01 -7.99
CA THR A 58 48.85 -12.71 -8.87
C THR A 58 48.24 -14.02 -9.36
N SER A 59 47.44 -14.67 -8.52
CA SER A 59 46.41 -15.58 -9.01
C SER A 59 45.21 -14.72 -9.44
N THR A 60 45.01 -14.59 -10.75
CA THR A 60 43.85 -13.90 -11.32
C THR A 60 42.57 -14.52 -10.74
N PRO A 61 41.75 -13.79 -9.96
CA PRO A 61 40.44 -14.30 -9.61
C PRO A 61 39.63 -14.40 -10.91
N THR A 62 39.18 -15.62 -11.23
CA THR A 62 38.13 -15.83 -12.22
C THR A 62 37.00 -14.85 -11.88
N PRO A 63 36.55 -14.00 -12.81
CA PRO A 63 35.38 -13.17 -12.58
C PRO A 63 34.25 -14.09 -12.14
N ALA A 64 33.71 -13.87 -10.94
CA ALA A 64 32.46 -14.51 -10.56
C ALA A 64 31.48 -14.20 -11.69
N GLU A 65 30.98 -15.26 -12.32
CA GLU A 65 29.88 -15.17 -13.26
C GLU A 65 28.79 -14.33 -12.57
N PRO A 66 28.28 -13.25 -13.19
CA PRO A 66 27.17 -12.53 -12.59
C PRO A 66 26.06 -13.55 -12.42
N GLU A 67 25.73 -13.89 -11.18
CA GLU A 67 24.55 -14.69 -10.87
C GLU A 67 23.42 -14.03 -11.61
N THR A 68 22.91 -14.72 -12.64
CA THR A 68 21.74 -14.28 -13.39
C THR A 68 20.67 -14.07 -12.34
N GLY A 69 20.40 -12.79 -12.06
CA GLY A 69 19.47 -12.37 -11.04
C GLY A 69 18.24 -13.23 -11.17
N GLN A 70 17.87 -13.90 -10.09
CA GLN A 70 16.68 -14.70 -10.03
C GLN A 70 15.51 -13.73 -10.22
N THR A 71 15.12 -13.51 -11.48
CA THR A 71 14.03 -12.64 -11.93
C THR A 71 12.72 -13.39 -11.74
N GLY A 72 12.51 -13.89 -10.54
CA GLY A 72 11.25 -14.48 -10.11
C GLY A 72 10.77 -13.71 -8.89
N LEU A 73 9.48 -13.41 -8.86
CA LEU A 73 8.85 -13.08 -7.59
C LEU A 73 8.98 -14.29 -6.65
N PRO A 74 9.01 -14.07 -5.32
CA PRO A 74 8.91 -15.19 -4.39
C PRO A 74 7.65 -16.01 -4.68
N ASP A 75 7.74 -17.32 -4.46
CA ASP A 75 6.60 -18.21 -4.63
C ASP A 75 5.42 -17.69 -3.82
N GLY A 76 4.25 -17.70 -4.44
CA GLY A 76 3.03 -17.20 -3.80
C GLY A 76 2.86 -15.69 -3.84
N PHE A 77 3.75 -14.86 -4.38
CA PHE A 77 3.47 -13.41 -4.50
C PHE A 77 2.73 -13.03 -5.78
N SER A 78 2.87 -13.78 -6.87
CA SER A 78 2.14 -13.47 -8.11
C SER A 78 0.71 -13.99 -8.09
N HIS A 79 -0.20 -13.17 -7.55
CA HIS A 79 -1.64 -13.42 -7.60
C HIS A 79 -2.41 -12.14 -7.29
N GLN A 80 -3.75 -12.25 -7.25
CA GLN A 80 -4.64 -11.20 -6.81
C GLN A 80 -4.85 -11.28 -5.30
N TRP A 81 -4.45 -10.22 -4.62
CA TRP A 81 -4.72 -9.98 -3.22
C TRP A 81 -6.01 -9.18 -3.07
N GLU A 82 -6.83 -9.55 -2.10
CA GLU A 82 -8.09 -8.89 -1.79
C GLU A 82 -7.93 -7.96 -0.59
N LEU A 83 -8.43 -6.75 -0.78
CA LEU A 83 -8.49 -5.69 0.21
C LEU A 83 -9.92 -5.15 0.25
N HIS A 84 -10.31 -4.55 1.37
CA HIS A 84 -11.60 -3.88 1.51
C HIS A 84 -11.96 -2.95 0.35
N GLY A 85 -12.77 -3.44 -0.58
CA GLY A 85 -13.16 -2.66 -1.76
C GLY A 85 -11.97 -2.20 -2.61
N LEU A 86 -10.86 -2.95 -2.58
CA LEU A 86 -9.67 -2.75 -3.39
C LEU A 86 -9.13 -4.10 -3.88
N SER A 87 -8.57 -4.13 -5.08
CA SER A 87 -7.78 -5.27 -5.56
C SER A 87 -6.32 -4.86 -5.69
N LEU A 88 -5.38 -5.76 -5.36
CA LEU A 88 -3.96 -5.62 -5.66
C LEU A 88 -3.53 -6.86 -6.47
N ILE A 89 -3.07 -6.66 -7.70
CA ILE A 89 -2.61 -7.74 -8.57
C ILE A 89 -1.11 -7.59 -8.74
N ILE A 90 -0.36 -8.61 -8.32
CA ILE A 90 1.09 -8.68 -8.50
C ILE A 90 1.38 -9.71 -9.60
N ARG A 91 2.19 -9.33 -10.58
CA ARG A 91 2.47 -10.12 -11.79
C ARG A 91 3.95 -10.53 -11.83
N ASP A 92 4.22 -11.74 -12.33
CA ASP A 92 5.58 -12.30 -12.50
C ASP A 92 6.56 -11.42 -13.29
N ASN A 93 6.05 -10.49 -14.10
CA ASN A 93 6.88 -9.53 -14.84
C ASN A 93 7.45 -8.39 -13.97
N GLY A 94 7.31 -8.46 -12.64
CA GLY A 94 7.83 -7.47 -11.71
C GLY A 94 6.99 -6.19 -11.65
N THR A 95 5.71 -6.26 -12.04
CA THR A 95 4.77 -5.14 -11.93
C THR A 95 3.62 -5.50 -11.00
N ALA A 96 3.03 -4.48 -10.39
CA ALA A 96 1.77 -4.64 -9.69
C ALA A 96 0.83 -3.47 -9.97
N GLU A 97 -0.47 -3.71 -9.76
CA GLU A 97 -1.52 -2.71 -9.90
C GLU A 97 -2.49 -2.85 -8.75
N SER A 98 -2.86 -1.74 -8.12
CA SER A 98 -4.00 -1.71 -7.22
C SER A 98 -5.10 -0.81 -7.76
N ALA A 99 -6.35 -1.23 -7.55
CA ALA A 99 -7.54 -0.50 -7.94
C ALA A 99 -8.54 -0.48 -6.79
N SER A 100 -8.89 0.71 -6.32
CA SER A 100 -9.89 0.95 -5.26
C SER A 100 -11.01 1.83 -5.77
N ARG A 101 -12.23 1.62 -5.27
CA ARG A 101 -13.30 2.60 -5.50
C ARG A 101 -12.94 3.93 -4.85
N THR A 102 -13.09 5.02 -5.59
CA THR A 102 -13.09 6.35 -4.99
C THR A 102 -14.53 6.78 -4.68
N TYR A 103 -14.72 7.44 -3.55
CA TYR A 103 -16.00 8.05 -3.17
C TYR A 103 -16.17 9.46 -3.76
N ASP A 104 -15.15 9.94 -4.47
CA ASP A 104 -15.19 11.20 -5.20
C ASP A 104 -15.62 10.94 -6.65
N MET A 105 -16.89 11.23 -6.93
CA MET A 105 -17.54 11.03 -8.24
C MET A 105 -17.05 12.06 -9.28
N ASP A 106 -16.41 13.15 -8.83
CA ASP A 106 -15.89 14.20 -9.69
C ASP A 106 -14.50 13.82 -10.19
N GLY A 107 -14.44 13.03 -11.27
CA GLY A 107 -13.14 12.67 -11.86
C GLY A 107 -13.18 11.89 -13.16
N CYS A 108 -14.25 11.15 -13.43
CA CYS A 108 -14.37 10.27 -14.60
C CYS A 108 -15.60 10.61 -15.46
N GLY A 109 -16.02 11.87 -15.49
CA GLY A 109 -17.11 12.31 -16.37
C GLY A 109 -18.51 11.82 -15.97
N GLY A 110 -18.75 11.54 -14.68
CA GLY A 110 -20.04 11.11 -14.14
C GLY A 110 -20.14 9.60 -13.86
N ASP A 111 -19.15 8.81 -14.26
CA ASP A 111 -19.05 7.39 -13.94
C ASP A 111 -18.41 7.14 -12.57
N GLU A 112 -18.70 5.99 -11.96
CA GLU A 112 -17.99 5.52 -10.76
C GLU A 112 -16.49 5.38 -11.10
N CYS A 113 -15.65 6.12 -10.38
CA CYS A 113 -14.21 6.09 -10.58
C CYS A 113 -13.54 5.05 -9.67
N LEU A 114 -12.45 4.50 -10.17
CA LEU A 114 -11.42 3.83 -9.38
C LEU A 114 -10.20 4.74 -9.25
N THR A 115 -9.57 4.72 -8.08
CA THR A 115 -8.17 5.16 -7.91
C THR A 115 -7.27 3.97 -8.20
N VAL A 116 -6.37 4.16 -9.17
CA VAL A 116 -5.41 3.15 -9.62
C VAL A 116 -4.00 3.57 -9.24
N MET A 117 -3.24 2.63 -8.67
CA MET A 117 -1.80 2.77 -8.46
C MET A 117 -1.07 1.66 -9.19
N GLU A 118 -0.06 2.03 -9.96
CA GLU A 118 0.86 1.09 -10.62
C GLU A 118 2.18 1.06 -9.84
N PHE A 119 2.78 -0.12 -9.79
CA PHE A 119 4.00 -0.37 -9.03
C PHE A 119 5.05 -1.11 -9.83
N ALA A 120 6.31 -0.79 -9.57
CA ALA A 120 7.44 -1.66 -9.82
C ALA A 120 7.71 -2.51 -8.57
N VAL A 121 7.87 -3.82 -8.74
CA VAL A 121 8.07 -4.78 -7.67
C VAL A 121 9.54 -5.10 -7.53
N THR A 122 10.04 -5.12 -6.30
CA THR A 122 11.41 -5.56 -5.99
C THR A 122 11.37 -6.55 -4.85
N THR A 123 11.90 -7.76 -5.08
CA THR A 123 12.04 -8.78 -4.03
C THR A 123 13.04 -8.31 -2.98
N MET A 124 12.65 -8.36 -1.71
CA MET A 124 13.53 -8.05 -0.58
C MET A 124 13.98 -9.32 0.15
N SER A 125 13.08 -10.30 0.25
CA SER A 125 13.32 -11.64 0.79
C SER A 125 12.27 -12.61 0.26
N ASP A 126 12.39 -13.89 0.64
CA ASP A 126 11.43 -14.95 0.26
C ASP A 126 9.99 -14.69 0.75
N SER A 127 9.81 -13.79 1.72
CA SER A 127 8.50 -13.45 2.30
C SER A 127 8.16 -11.96 2.20
N SER A 128 8.94 -11.17 1.45
CA SER A 128 8.74 -9.72 1.41
C SER A 128 9.12 -9.10 0.07
N VAL A 129 8.25 -8.22 -0.41
CA VAL A 129 8.48 -7.41 -1.61
C VAL A 129 8.30 -5.93 -1.32
N LYS A 130 8.97 -5.10 -2.12
CA LYS A 130 8.79 -3.66 -2.17
C LYS A 130 7.97 -3.30 -3.41
N LEU A 131 6.87 -2.58 -3.21
CA LEU A 131 6.00 -2.06 -4.26
C LEU A 131 6.25 -0.55 -4.40
N THR A 132 7.09 -0.16 -5.36
CA THR A 132 7.42 1.25 -5.60
C THR A 132 6.40 1.87 -6.54
N VAL A 133 5.71 2.92 -6.10
CA VAL A 133 4.67 3.60 -6.89
C VAL A 133 5.31 4.25 -8.11
N THR A 134 4.91 3.80 -9.30
CA THR A 134 5.36 4.38 -10.57
C THR A 134 4.34 5.37 -11.12
N ARG A 135 3.05 5.16 -10.81
CA ARG A 135 1.97 6.00 -11.31
C ARG A 135 0.76 5.94 -10.39
N THR A 136 0.03 7.05 -10.31
CA THR A 136 -1.30 7.11 -9.70
C THR A 136 -2.25 7.88 -10.61
N TYR A 137 -3.43 7.34 -10.87
CA TYR A 137 -4.45 7.96 -11.72
C TYR A 137 -5.85 7.53 -11.30
N ARG A 138 -6.86 8.19 -11.87
CA ARG A 138 -8.25 7.76 -11.80
C ARG A 138 -8.65 7.12 -13.12
N ALA A 139 -9.48 6.10 -13.08
CA ALA A 139 -10.06 5.46 -14.27
C ALA A 139 -11.53 5.11 -13.99
N PRO A 140 -12.41 5.12 -15.01
CA PRO A 140 -13.78 4.66 -14.80
C PRO A 140 -13.76 3.17 -14.42
N TRP A 141 -14.67 2.73 -13.56
CA TRP A 141 -14.79 1.31 -13.24
C TRP A 141 -15.38 0.56 -14.44
N ASP A 142 -14.61 -0.36 -14.99
CA ASP A 142 -15.09 -1.29 -16.00
C ASP A 142 -15.90 -2.43 -15.35
N LYS A 143 -17.19 -2.49 -15.70
CA LYS A 143 -18.16 -3.45 -15.17
C LYS A 143 -18.47 -4.58 -16.16
N THR A 144 -17.84 -4.62 -17.34
CA THR A 144 -18.23 -5.59 -18.38
C THR A 144 -18.10 -7.05 -17.94
N ASP A 145 -17.21 -7.35 -16.98
CA ASP A 145 -17.00 -8.68 -16.41
C ASP A 145 -17.28 -8.75 -14.89
N SER A 146 -18.11 -7.85 -14.34
CA SER A 146 -18.23 -7.68 -12.88
C SER A 146 -19.03 -8.77 -12.14
N GLU A 147 -19.37 -9.90 -12.76
CA GLU A 147 -20.03 -11.01 -12.06
C GLU A 147 -19.17 -11.56 -10.91
N ASP A 148 -17.84 -11.43 -11.02
CA ASP A 148 -16.86 -11.81 -9.99
C ASP A 148 -16.59 -10.70 -8.96
N GLY A 149 -17.27 -9.54 -9.08
CA GLY A 149 -17.07 -8.40 -8.17
C GLY A 149 -15.71 -7.69 -8.29
N GLY A 150 -14.89 -8.05 -9.29
CA GLY A 150 -13.57 -7.48 -9.51
C GLY A 150 -13.57 -5.98 -9.84
N LEU A 151 -12.64 -5.24 -9.25
CA LEU A 151 -12.43 -3.81 -9.54
C LEU A 151 -11.43 -3.66 -10.68
N ARG A 152 -11.93 -3.49 -11.90
CA ARG A 152 -11.09 -3.35 -13.10
C ARG A 152 -11.13 -1.90 -13.59
N PRO A 153 -9.98 -1.24 -13.77
CA PRO A 153 -9.98 0.09 -14.35
C PRO A 153 -10.24 0.03 -15.86
N GLY A 154 -11.11 0.90 -16.35
CA GLY A 154 -11.30 1.13 -17.77
C GLY A 154 -10.07 1.81 -18.40
N THR A 155 -10.08 1.93 -19.73
CA THR A 155 -8.90 2.37 -20.50
C THR A 155 -8.62 3.87 -20.41
N THR A 156 -9.60 4.67 -20.01
CA THR A 156 -9.46 6.14 -19.95
C THR A 156 -8.86 6.55 -18.62
N THR A 157 -7.73 7.27 -18.67
CA THR A 157 -7.02 7.73 -17.46
C THR A 157 -7.23 9.22 -17.21
N TYR A 158 -7.51 9.58 -15.96
CA TYR A 158 -7.66 10.93 -15.46
C TYR A 158 -6.61 11.21 -14.37
N PRO A 159 -6.13 12.45 -14.21
CA PRO A 159 -5.20 12.79 -13.13
C PRO A 159 -5.81 12.51 -11.74
N SER A 160 -5.05 11.87 -10.85
CA SER A 160 -5.42 11.78 -9.44
C SER A 160 -4.88 13.00 -8.71
N LYS A 161 -5.74 14.00 -8.44
CA LYS A 161 -5.34 15.25 -7.79
C LYS A 161 -5.17 15.12 -6.27
N ASP A 162 -5.71 14.05 -5.67
CA ASP A 162 -5.87 13.93 -4.21
C ASP A 162 -5.12 12.73 -3.61
N SER A 163 -4.23 12.08 -4.38
CA SER A 163 -3.43 10.99 -3.84
C SER A 163 -2.43 11.53 -2.80
N THR A 164 -2.57 11.07 -1.57
CA THR A 164 -1.58 11.32 -0.49
C THR A 164 -0.29 10.51 -0.68
N VAL A 165 -0.30 9.59 -1.64
CA VAL A 165 0.80 8.72 -2.03
C VAL A 165 1.43 9.31 -3.30
N ALA A 166 2.72 9.62 -3.23
CA ALA A 166 3.46 10.22 -4.34
C ALA A 166 4.18 9.14 -5.16
N VAL A 167 4.44 9.44 -6.44
CA VAL A 167 5.33 8.61 -7.26
C VAL A 167 6.72 8.52 -6.60
N GLY A 168 7.24 7.31 -6.50
CA GLY A 168 8.50 6.98 -5.82
C GLY A 168 8.34 6.62 -4.33
N ASP A 169 7.20 6.91 -3.71
CA ASP A 169 6.86 6.27 -2.43
C ASP A 169 6.73 4.77 -2.64
N TYR A 170 6.85 4.00 -1.56
CA TYR A 170 6.78 2.55 -1.68
C TYR A 170 6.12 1.89 -0.49
N TYR A 171 5.50 0.75 -0.76
CA TYR A 171 5.01 -0.15 0.26
C TYR A 171 6.00 -1.29 0.43
N THR A 172 6.21 -1.73 1.67
CA THR A 172 6.70 -3.09 1.91
C THR A 172 5.48 -3.98 2.10
N LEU A 173 5.44 -5.13 1.43
CA LEU A 173 4.44 -6.15 1.58
C LEU A 173 5.13 -7.40 2.13
N THR A 174 4.79 -7.80 3.35
CA THR A 174 5.42 -8.95 4.02
C THR A 174 4.37 -9.98 4.37
N GLU A 175 4.49 -11.16 3.76
CA GLU A 175 3.65 -12.31 4.06
C GLU A 175 3.93 -12.82 5.47
N GLN A 176 2.87 -13.13 6.20
CA GLN A 176 2.87 -13.65 7.55
C GLN A 176 2.60 -15.16 7.52
N ALA A 177 2.89 -15.84 8.63
CA ALA A 177 2.74 -17.29 8.73
C ALA A 177 1.30 -17.82 8.57
N ASP A 178 0.30 -16.94 8.64
CA ASP A 178 -1.11 -17.25 8.43
C ASP A 178 -1.58 -17.03 6.97
N GLY A 179 -0.65 -16.71 6.05
CA GLY A 179 -0.93 -16.46 4.64
C GLY A 179 -1.53 -15.07 4.36
N ASN A 180 -1.58 -14.18 5.35
CA ASN A 180 -1.94 -12.77 5.14
C ASN A 180 -0.68 -11.94 4.96
N ALA A 181 -0.79 -10.75 4.36
CA ALA A 181 0.33 -9.84 4.23
C ALA A 181 0.10 -8.52 4.98
N LEU A 182 1.16 -8.02 5.59
CA LEU A 182 1.19 -6.70 6.22
C LEU A 182 1.85 -5.69 5.26
N THR A 183 1.23 -4.53 5.11
CA THR A 183 1.74 -3.40 4.35
C THR A 183 2.11 -2.21 5.20
N THR A 184 3.29 -1.66 4.92
CA THR A 184 3.76 -0.41 5.52
C THR A 184 4.15 0.55 4.41
N LEU A 185 3.68 1.79 4.50
CA LEU A 185 3.96 2.84 3.52
C LEU A 185 5.19 3.65 3.95
N TYR A 186 6.11 3.84 3.03
CA TYR A 186 7.30 4.68 3.20
C TYR A 186 7.32 5.78 2.15
N ALA A 187 7.83 6.94 2.54
CA ALA A 187 8.23 7.97 1.60
C ALA A 187 9.39 7.46 0.73
N SER A 188 9.57 8.06 -0.45
CA SER A 188 10.74 7.79 -1.32
C SER A 188 12.10 7.97 -0.63
N SER A 189 12.17 8.79 0.42
CA SER A 189 13.36 8.97 1.28
C SER A 189 13.64 7.80 2.23
N GLY A 190 12.72 6.84 2.37
CA GLY A 190 12.76 5.74 3.31
C GLY A 190 12.15 6.04 4.69
N ALA A 191 11.64 7.25 4.91
CA ALA A 191 10.90 7.56 6.13
C ALA A 191 9.53 6.89 6.12
N GLU A 192 9.18 6.16 7.18
CA GLU A 192 7.84 5.57 7.32
C GLU A 192 6.77 6.67 7.39
N LYS A 193 5.71 6.53 6.59
CA LYS A 193 4.58 7.45 6.63
C LYS A 193 3.57 6.93 7.65
N PRO A 194 3.20 7.73 8.68
CA PRO A 194 2.22 7.29 9.66
C PRO A 194 0.84 7.14 8.99
N THR A 195 0.24 5.97 9.12
CA THR A 195 -1.08 5.67 8.56
C THR A 195 -2.08 5.55 9.71
N LYS A 196 -3.05 6.48 9.79
CA LYS A 196 -4.00 6.51 10.91
C LYS A 196 -5.02 5.36 10.87
N LYS A 197 -5.38 4.91 9.66
CA LYS A 197 -6.32 3.79 9.46
C LYS A 197 -6.20 3.19 8.05
N PHE A 198 -5.87 4.04 7.07
CA PHE A 198 -5.69 3.65 5.68
C PHE A 198 -4.35 4.15 5.14
N ASN A 199 -3.63 3.29 4.41
CA ASN A 199 -2.31 3.59 3.85
C ASN A 199 -2.34 3.91 2.35
N GLY A 200 -3.51 4.10 1.75
CA GLY A 200 -3.68 4.24 0.29
C GLY A 200 -3.96 2.91 -0.42
N LEU A 201 -3.51 1.77 0.13
CA LEU A 201 -3.96 0.44 -0.29
C LEU A 201 -5.19 -0.04 0.50
N GLY A 202 -5.63 0.71 1.49
CA GLY A 202 -6.68 0.29 2.41
C GLY A 202 -6.10 0.06 3.80
N THR A 203 -6.54 -0.99 4.49
CA THR A 203 -5.96 -1.42 5.76
C THR A 203 -4.52 -1.90 5.56
N PRO A 204 -3.67 -1.85 6.60
CA PRO A 204 -2.33 -2.44 6.52
C PRO A 204 -2.36 -3.93 6.19
N TRP A 205 -3.42 -4.64 6.60
CA TRP A 205 -3.59 -6.07 6.34
C TRP A 205 -4.25 -6.33 4.99
N ILE A 206 -3.65 -7.27 4.26
CA ILE A 206 -4.06 -7.74 2.95
C ILE A 206 -4.25 -9.26 3.02
N CYS A 207 -5.35 -9.76 2.47
CA CYS A 207 -5.65 -11.19 2.47
C CYS A 207 -5.55 -11.76 1.06
N THR A 208 -5.24 -13.06 0.97
CA THR A 208 -5.49 -13.80 -0.28
C THR A 208 -6.96 -14.22 -0.33
N SER A 209 -7.48 -14.49 -1.52
CA SER A 209 -8.83 -15.04 -1.69
C SER A 209 -9.01 -16.42 -1.02
N GLN A 210 -7.93 -17.13 -0.74
CA GLN A 210 -7.95 -18.45 -0.09
C GLN A 210 -7.93 -18.36 1.45
N THR A 211 -7.36 -17.29 1.99
CA THR A 211 -7.13 -17.08 3.44
C THR A 211 -7.86 -15.85 3.97
N HIS A 212 -9.01 -15.51 3.39
CA HIS A 212 -9.81 -14.36 3.80
C HIS A 212 -10.25 -14.46 5.27
N ASP A 213 -9.53 -13.77 6.16
CA ASP A 213 -9.88 -13.58 7.57
C ASP A 213 -10.63 -12.25 7.72
N PRO A 214 -11.98 -12.27 7.81
CA PRO A 214 -12.78 -11.06 7.92
C PRO A 214 -12.62 -10.33 9.26
N SER A 215 -11.76 -10.79 10.18
CA SER A 215 -11.40 -10.04 11.39
C SER A 215 -10.12 -9.21 11.23
N LYS A 216 -9.27 -9.56 10.25
CA LYS A 216 -8.00 -8.86 9.92
C LYS A 216 -8.13 -8.04 8.65
N CYS A 217 -8.77 -8.63 7.66
CA CYS A 217 -9.25 -8.03 6.44
C CYS A 217 -10.77 -7.88 6.54
N GLY A 218 -11.22 -7.44 7.73
CA GLY A 218 -12.55 -6.88 8.04
C GLY A 218 -12.46 -5.37 8.27
N ALA A 219 -13.38 -4.58 7.70
CA ALA A 219 -13.39 -3.13 7.84
C ALA A 219 -13.93 -2.70 9.21
#